data_AF-A0A1B6G5Q8-F1
#
_entry.id   AF-A0A1B6G5Q8-F1
#
_cell.length_a   1.000
_cell.length_b   1.000
_cell.length_c   1.000
_cell.angle_alpha   90.00
_cell.angle_beta   90.00
_cell.angle_gamma   90.00
#
_symmetry.space_group_name_H-M   'P 1'
#
loop_
_entity.id
_entity.type
_entity.pdbx_description
1 polymer ?
#
loop_
_entity_poly.entity_id
_entity_poly.type
_entity_poly.pdbx_seq_one_letter_code
_entity_poly.pdbx_strand_id
1 'polypeptide(L)'
;LEVYKVTRRTDGWISSISKAITFPKQFSEEMVGIGVAVSGRYIMSCSAANQLVVWDLKGAVLATVDTCLLHTYRAKVSPCGRFVVASGFAPDVRVWEVVFARTGEFKQVSRAFQLAGHTSGVYDFSFSSDSTRMATVSKDGSWKVFNTNIEFEKGEDPHLLMTGKYNGSGSAHLALSPNGEVVAIASGPSLSLYSALSGVCDKVIDNIYPSGSITRVLFDSAGDHVLTAGEKHVRVFHNVTGRRTAIASARLRLSMANNSAATKERLEGIISTAETFLKSLKEPLVTKAK
;
A
#
# COMPACT_ATOMS: atom_id res chain seq x y z
N LEU A 1 -4.28 -17.29 15.24
CA LEU A 1 -3.10 -16.38 15.27
C LEU A 1 -2.24 -16.78 16.45
N GLU A 2 -0.92 -16.77 16.31
CA GLU A 2 -0.01 -17.05 17.42
C GLU A 2 0.94 -15.86 17.60
N VAL A 3 1.12 -15.44 18.85
CA VAL A 3 2.04 -14.36 19.23
C VAL A 3 3.27 -15.02 19.83
N TYR A 4 4.44 -14.62 19.33
CA TYR A 4 5.73 -15.11 19.79
C TYR A 4 6.53 -14.00 20.44
N LYS A 5 7.15 -14.31 21.58
CA LYS A 5 8.14 -13.45 22.23
C LYS A 5 9.50 -13.74 21.62
N VAL A 6 10.12 -12.73 21.03
CA VAL A 6 11.47 -12.80 20.48
C VAL A 6 12.41 -12.07 21.44
N THR A 7 13.37 -12.78 22.02
CA THR A 7 14.45 -12.17 22.80
C THR A 7 15.68 -12.02 21.92
N ARG A 8 16.44 -10.94 22.11
CA ARG A 8 17.69 -10.69 21.38
C ARG A 8 18.85 -10.67 22.37
N ARG A 9 20.00 -11.10 21.89
CA ARG A 9 21.28 -10.95 22.60
C ARG A 9 21.76 -9.50 22.48
N THR A 10 22.80 -9.16 23.21
CA THR A 10 23.44 -7.84 23.18
C THR A 10 24.05 -7.50 21.82
N ASP A 11 24.40 -8.49 21.01
CA ASP A 11 24.88 -8.35 19.62
C ASP A 11 23.76 -8.11 18.59
N GLY A 12 22.49 -8.04 19.04
CA GLY A 12 21.32 -7.81 18.18
C GLY A 12 20.75 -9.08 17.52
N TRP A 13 21.43 -10.23 17.63
CA TRP A 13 20.93 -11.50 17.10
C TRP A 13 19.81 -12.07 17.95
N ILE A 14 18.90 -12.81 17.31
CA ILE A 14 17.79 -13.49 18.00
C ILE A 14 18.36 -14.56 18.94
N SER A 15 18.05 -14.45 20.22
CA SER A 15 18.48 -15.39 21.26
C SER A 15 17.50 -16.55 21.40
N SER A 16 16.21 -16.24 21.55
CA SER A 16 15.15 -17.24 21.66
C SER A 16 13.82 -16.72 21.11
N ILE A 17 13.02 -17.65 20.61
CA ILE A 17 11.65 -17.41 20.17
C ILE A 17 10.78 -18.37 20.98
N SER A 18 9.87 -17.83 21.79
CA SER A 18 8.92 -18.65 22.56
C SER A 18 7.50 -18.23 22.27
N LYS A 19 6.58 -19.20 22.21
CA LYS A 19 5.15 -18.93 22.03
C LYS A 19 4.62 -18.24 23.28
N ALA A 20 3.96 -17.10 23.11
CA ALA A 20 3.42 -16.29 24.20
C ALA A 20 1.91 -16.46 24.34
N ILE A 21 1.16 -16.24 23.26
CA ILE A 21 -0.31 -16.25 23.27
C ILE A 21 -0.81 -16.94 21.99
N THR A 22 -1.83 -17.79 22.11
CA THR A 22 -2.55 -18.36 20.98
C THR A 22 -3.96 -17.79 20.96
N PHE A 23 -4.33 -17.12 19.87
CA PHE A 23 -5.66 -16.57 19.69
C PHE A 23 -6.61 -17.69 19.27
N PRO A 24 -7.90 -17.64 19.63
CA PRO A 24 -8.85 -18.66 19.24
C PRO A 24 -8.95 -18.76 17.71
N LYS A 25 -9.13 -19.98 17.20
CA LYS A 25 -9.32 -20.20 15.76
C LYS A 25 -10.69 -19.66 15.34
N GLN A 26 -10.71 -18.66 14.47
CA GLN A 26 -11.96 -18.07 13.93
C GLN A 26 -12.23 -18.44 12.48
N PHE A 27 -11.21 -18.77 11.70
CA PHE A 27 -11.35 -19.07 10.28
C PHE A 27 -11.20 -20.57 10.01
N SER A 28 -12.11 -21.12 9.20
CA SER A 28 -11.95 -22.43 8.54
C SER A 28 -11.18 -22.31 7.23
N GLU A 29 -11.37 -21.20 6.53
CA GLU A 29 -10.79 -20.88 5.22
C GLU A 29 -9.44 -20.17 5.30
N GLU A 30 -8.79 -20.01 4.16
CA GLU A 30 -7.49 -19.34 4.02
C GLU A 30 -7.53 -17.89 4.55
N MET A 31 -6.49 -17.50 5.27
CA MET A 31 -6.30 -16.14 5.74
C MET A 31 -5.54 -15.31 4.70
N VAL A 32 -6.18 -14.27 4.19
CA VAL A 32 -5.65 -13.40 3.11
C VAL A 32 -5.01 -12.10 3.62
N GLY A 33 -5.23 -11.77 4.90
CA GLY A 33 -4.71 -10.55 5.50
C GLY A 33 -4.52 -10.68 7.00
N ILE A 34 -3.43 -10.10 7.49
CA ILE A 34 -3.16 -9.85 8.91
C ILE A 34 -2.45 -8.51 9.03
N GLY A 35 -2.78 -7.73 10.06
CA GLY A 35 -2.07 -6.50 10.37
C GLY A 35 -2.24 -6.08 11.82
N VAL A 36 -1.21 -5.44 12.38
CA VAL A 36 -1.26 -4.84 13.71
C VAL A 36 -1.39 -3.33 13.53
N ALA A 37 -2.33 -2.70 14.23
CA ALA A 37 -2.48 -1.26 14.16
C ALA A 37 -1.26 -0.55 14.79
N VAL A 38 -0.79 0.53 14.17
CA VAL A 38 0.35 1.32 14.69
C VAL A 38 0.12 1.83 16.11
N SER A 39 -1.14 2.07 16.48
CA SER A 39 -1.51 2.49 17.84
C SER A 39 -1.31 1.39 18.89
N GLY A 40 -1.01 0.15 18.48
CA GLY A 40 -0.90 -0.99 19.38
C GLY A 40 -2.20 -1.34 20.10
N ARG A 41 -3.36 -0.98 19.54
CA ARG A 41 -4.67 -1.20 20.19
C ARG A 41 -5.41 -2.43 19.69
N TYR A 42 -5.17 -2.81 18.44
CA TYR A 42 -5.85 -3.94 17.84
C TYR A 42 -5.00 -4.64 16.79
N ILE A 43 -5.39 -5.89 16.51
CA ILE A 43 -4.93 -6.69 15.39
C ILE A 43 -6.13 -6.91 14.47
N MET A 44 -5.90 -6.92 13.17
CA MET A 44 -6.88 -7.32 12.18
C MET A 44 -6.41 -8.62 11.52
N SER A 45 -7.35 -9.53 11.29
CA SER A 45 -7.16 -10.68 10.42
C SER A 45 -8.36 -10.85 9.51
N CYS A 46 -8.16 -11.37 8.30
CA CYS A 46 -9.25 -11.55 7.34
C CYS A 46 -9.12 -12.87 6.58
N SER A 47 -10.24 -13.53 6.42
CA SER A 47 -10.43 -14.76 5.65
C SER A 47 -10.83 -14.46 4.20
N ALA A 48 -10.47 -15.36 3.28
CA ALA A 48 -10.94 -15.35 1.90
C ALA A 48 -12.47 -15.43 1.79
N ALA A 49 -13.14 -16.04 2.79
CA ALA A 49 -14.60 -16.13 2.89
C ALA A 49 -15.26 -14.90 3.52
N ASN A 50 -14.74 -13.71 3.21
CA ASN A 50 -15.29 -12.41 3.56
C ASN A 50 -15.33 -12.04 5.05
N GLN A 51 -14.92 -12.91 5.97
CA GLN A 51 -14.90 -12.63 7.40
C GLN A 51 -13.63 -11.85 7.79
N LEU A 52 -13.80 -10.60 8.24
CA LEU A 52 -12.75 -9.78 8.85
C LEU A 52 -12.96 -9.72 10.36
N VAL A 53 -11.93 -9.98 11.14
CA VAL A 53 -11.98 -9.98 12.60
C VAL A 53 -10.99 -8.96 13.15
N VAL A 54 -11.46 -8.12 14.06
CA VAL A 54 -10.67 -7.18 14.84
C VAL A 54 -10.52 -7.74 16.24
N TRP A 55 -9.29 -7.78 16.73
CA TRP A 55 -8.88 -8.39 17.99
C TRP A 55 -8.23 -7.36 18.89
N ASP A 56 -8.33 -7.53 20.20
CA ASP A 56 -7.38 -6.90 21.09
C ASP A 56 -6.01 -7.61 21.01
N LEU A 57 -5.00 -7.06 21.68
CA LEU A 57 -3.66 -7.67 21.70
C LEU A 57 -3.57 -8.97 22.53
N LYS A 58 -4.59 -9.27 23.33
CA LYS A 58 -4.64 -10.45 24.21
C LYS A 58 -5.38 -11.63 23.56
N GLY A 59 -6.03 -11.42 22.41
CA GLY A 59 -6.76 -12.42 21.66
C GLY A 59 -8.26 -12.42 21.83
N ALA A 60 -8.82 -11.43 22.54
CA ALA A 60 -10.26 -11.24 22.59
C ALA A 60 -10.76 -10.66 21.25
N VAL A 61 -11.87 -11.18 20.75
CA VAL A 61 -12.55 -10.65 19.56
C VAL A 61 -13.27 -9.36 19.95
N LEU A 62 -12.89 -8.25 19.33
CA LEU A 62 -13.54 -6.94 19.51
C LEU A 62 -14.71 -6.78 18.54
N ALA A 63 -14.53 -7.17 17.28
CA ALA A 63 -15.57 -7.15 16.27
C ALA A 63 -15.33 -8.16 15.16
N THR A 64 -16.43 -8.59 14.54
CA THR A 64 -16.42 -9.35 13.30
C THR A 64 -17.22 -8.57 12.26
N VAL A 65 -16.64 -8.41 11.08
CA VAL A 65 -17.22 -7.68 9.95
C VAL A 65 -17.28 -8.62 8.76
N ASP A 66 -18.46 -8.77 8.18
CA ASP A 66 -18.57 -9.31 6.84
C ASP A 66 -18.22 -8.22 5.82
N THR A 67 -17.14 -8.47 5.07
CA THR A 67 -16.69 -7.57 4.04
C THR A 67 -17.67 -7.51 2.86
N CYS A 68 -18.52 -8.53 2.67
CA CYS A 68 -19.44 -8.73 1.54
C CYS A 68 -18.82 -8.43 0.16
N LEU A 69 -17.61 -8.94 -0.07
CA LEU A 69 -16.87 -8.78 -1.33
C LEU A 69 -16.99 -10.00 -2.27
N LEU A 70 -17.94 -10.91 -1.97
CA LEU A 70 -18.13 -12.24 -2.54
C LEU A 70 -16.96 -13.19 -2.27
N HIS A 71 -15.74 -12.76 -2.59
CA HIS A 71 -14.50 -13.41 -2.17
C HIS A 71 -13.45 -12.34 -1.90
N THR A 72 -12.85 -12.35 -0.71
CA THR A 72 -11.85 -11.35 -0.32
C THR A 72 -10.47 -11.77 -0.78
N TYR A 73 -9.81 -10.93 -1.57
CA TYR A 73 -8.45 -11.16 -2.05
C TYR A 73 -7.39 -10.58 -1.11
N ARG A 74 -7.70 -9.45 -0.47
CA ARG A 74 -6.73 -8.76 0.38
C ARG A 74 -7.43 -8.01 1.50
N ALA A 75 -6.79 -7.96 2.66
CA ALA A 75 -7.14 -7.02 3.72
C ALA A 75 -5.89 -6.45 4.39
N LYS A 76 -5.93 -5.16 4.76
CA LYS A 76 -4.80 -4.44 5.37
C LYS A 76 -5.29 -3.44 6.41
N VAL A 77 -4.46 -3.18 7.42
CA VAL A 77 -4.63 -2.03 8.33
C VAL A 77 -3.99 -0.81 7.68
N SER A 78 -4.65 0.33 7.76
CA SER A 78 -4.09 1.62 7.33
C SER A 78 -2.83 1.99 8.13
N PRO A 79 -1.84 2.69 7.54
CA PRO A 79 -0.65 3.13 8.26
C PRO A 79 -0.94 4.02 9.48
N CYS A 80 -2.01 4.83 9.44
CA CYS A 80 -2.47 5.62 10.58
C CYS A 80 -3.16 4.78 11.68
N GLY A 81 -3.45 3.51 11.42
CA GLY A 81 -4.10 2.59 12.35
C GLY A 81 -5.58 2.89 12.62
N ARG A 82 -6.19 3.84 11.90
CA ARG A 82 -7.61 4.21 12.07
C ARG A 82 -8.55 3.26 11.33
N PHE A 83 -8.14 2.81 10.15
CA PHE A 83 -8.97 2.03 9.23
C PHE A 83 -8.47 0.61 9.02
N VAL A 84 -9.42 -0.29 8.78
CA VAL A 84 -9.22 -1.61 8.17
C VAL A 84 -9.87 -1.61 6.79
N VAL A 85 -9.21 -2.22 5.82
CA VAL A 85 -9.63 -2.17 4.42
C VAL A 85 -9.59 -3.56 3.81
N ALA A 86 -10.53 -3.87 2.92
CA ALA A 86 -10.56 -5.11 2.16
C ALA A 86 -10.92 -4.89 0.69
N SER A 87 -10.33 -5.71 -0.18
CA SER A 87 -10.64 -5.81 -1.61
C SER A 87 -10.93 -7.25 -2.00
N GLY A 88 -11.67 -7.45 -3.09
CA GLY A 88 -12.15 -8.77 -3.46
C GLY A 88 -12.77 -8.81 -4.86
N PHE A 89 -13.66 -9.76 -5.09
CA PHE A 89 -14.32 -9.94 -6.39
C PHE A 89 -15.31 -8.80 -6.71
N ALA A 90 -15.85 -8.13 -5.69
CA ALA A 90 -16.62 -6.90 -5.89
C ALA A 90 -15.74 -5.77 -6.50
N PRO A 91 -16.32 -4.87 -7.30
CA PRO A 91 -15.59 -3.78 -7.95
C PRO A 91 -15.05 -2.73 -6.97
N ASP A 92 -15.61 -2.65 -5.76
CA ASP A 92 -15.25 -1.62 -4.80
C ASP A 92 -14.28 -2.15 -3.74
N VAL A 93 -13.35 -1.29 -3.31
CA VAL A 93 -12.56 -1.53 -2.09
C VAL A 93 -13.30 -0.91 -0.92
N ARG A 94 -13.56 -1.69 0.13
CA ARG A 94 -14.35 -1.25 1.28
C ARG A 94 -13.45 -0.87 2.45
N VAL A 95 -13.80 0.25 3.10
CA VAL A 95 -13.06 0.80 4.24
C VAL A 95 -13.98 0.87 5.46
N TRP A 96 -13.47 0.38 6.59
CA TRP A 96 -14.12 0.50 7.89
C TRP A 96 -13.21 1.22 8.87
N GLU A 97 -13.80 2.05 9.72
CA GLU A 97 -13.13 2.69 10.83
C GLU A 97 -13.23 1.82 12.09
N VAL A 98 -12.11 1.66 12.79
CA VAL A 98 -12.08 1.05 14.12
C VAL A 98 -12.13 2.16 15.16
N VAL A 99 -13.30 2.33 15.78
CA VAL A 99 -13.60 3.45 16.67
C VAL A 99 -13.28 3.08 18.12
N PHE A 100 -12.50 3.93 18.77
CA PHE A 100 -12.20 3.85 20.20
C PHE A 100 -12.75 5.08 20.93
N ALA A 101 -13.13 4.89 22.19
CA ALA A 101 -13.44 5.98 23.10
C ALA A 101 -12.20 6.81 23.43
N ARG A 102 -12.39 8.02 23.96
CA ARG A 102 -11.28 8.84 24.50
C ARG A 102 -10.56 8.14 25.67
N THR A 103 -11.25 7.24 26.37
CA THR A 103 -10.70 6.36 27.41
C THR A 103 -9.77 5.27 26.84
N GLY A 104 -9.74 5.08 25.52
CA GLY A 104 -8.97 4.02 24.85
C GLY A 104 -9.73 2.71 24.69
N GLU A 105 -10.94 2.61 25.22
CA GLU A 105 -11.80 1.42 25.10
C GLU A 105 -12.35 1.28 23.68
N PHE A 106 -12.43 0.04 23.21
CA PHE A 106 -13.05 -0.26 21.93
C PHE A 106 -14.54 0.08 21.96
N LYS A 107 -15.04 0.78 20.94
CA LYS A 107 -16.47 1.09 20.79
C LYS A 107 -17.13 0.21 19.74
N GLN A 108 -16.67 0.31 18.50
CA GLN A 108 -17.27 -0.39 17.37
C GLN A 108 -16.35 -0.36 16.15
N VAL A 109 -16.74 -1.14 15.13
CA VAL A 109 -16.22 -1.00 13.77
C VAL A 109 -17.38 -0.54 12.87
N SER A 110 -17.24 0.63 12.25
CA SER A 110 -18.26 1.23 11.38
C SER A 110 -17.77 1.32 9.94
N ARG A 111 -18.69 1.17 8.97
CA ARG A 111 -18.37 1.47 7.56
C ARG A 111 -18.00 2.96 7.46
N ALA A 112 -16.88 3.24 6.80
CA ALA A 112 -16.38 4.60 6.62
C ALA A 112 -16.71 5.08 5.20
N PHE A 113 -15.98 4.57 4.21
CA PHE A 113 -16.15 4.90 2.80
C PHE A 113 -15.74 3.72 1.92
N GLN A 114 -15.85 3.88 0.60
CA GLN A 114 -15.39 2.90 -0.37
C GLN A 114 -14.65 3.56 -1.53
N LEU A 115 -13.71 2.84 -2.14
CA LEU A 115 -13.05 3.25 -3.37
C LEU A 115 -13.81 2.62 -4.54
N ALA A 116 -14.68 3.40 -5.16
CA ALA A 116 -15.54 2.96 -6.26
C ALA A 116 -14.98 3.35 -7.64
N GLY A 117 -15.58 2.77 -8.69
CA GLY A 117 -15.33 3.16 -10.08
C GLY A 117 -14.56 2.14 -10.92
N HIS A 118 -14.20 0.98 -10.36
CA HIS A 118 -13.80 -0.18 -11.15
C HIS A 118 -15.02 -0.90 -11.70
N THR A 119 -14.83 -1.67 -12.77
CA THR A 119 -15.91 -2.43 -13.43
C THR A 119 -15.84 -3.93 -13.15
N SER A 120 -14.79 -4.39 -12.45
CA SER A 120 -14.58 -5.78 -12.07
C SER A 120 -13.77 -5.85 -10.77
N GLY A 121 -13.65 -7.05 -10.20
CA GLY A 121 -12.98 -7.30 -8.92
C GLY A 121 -11.57 -6.70 -8.79
N VAL A 122 -11.27 -6.21 -7.59
CA VAL A 122 -10.02 -5.53 -7.22
C VAL A 122 -9.04 -6.49 -6.56
N TYR A 123 -7.96 -6.83 -7.25
CA TYR A 123 -6.97 -7.81 -6.82
C TYR A 123 -6.16 -7.36 -5.59
N ASP A 124 -5.70 -6.12 -5.56
CA ASP A 124 -4.89 -5.58 -4.46
C ASP A 124 -5.08 -4.06 -4.34
N PHE A 125 -4.68 -3.52 -3.20
CA PHE A 125 -4.69 -2.09 -2.91
C PHE A 125 -3.52 -1.71 -2.00
N SER A 126 -3.10 -0.46 -1.97
CA SER A 126 -1.99 0.02 -1.11
C SER A 126 -2.22 1.44 -0.63
N PHE A 127 -1.66 1.78 0.53
CA PHE A 127 -1.68 3.13 1.09
C PHE A 127 -0.38 3.88 0.78
N SER A 128 -0.43 5.21 0.78
CA SER A 128 0.74 6.06 1.03
C SER A 128 1.09 6.03 2.53
N SER A 129 2.32 6.42 2.90
CA SER A 129 2.77 6.34 4.29
C SER A 129 1.97 7.25 5.24
N ASP A 130 1.48 8.37 4.73
CA ASP A 130 0.64 9.33 5.45
C ASP A 130 -0.86 8.96 5.48
N SER A 131 -1.25 7.84 4.83
CA SER A 131 -2.65 7.40 4.68
C SER A 131 -3.57 8.39 3.94
N THR A 132 -3.03 9.43 3.29
CA THR A 132 -3.84 10.41 2.53
C THR A 132 -4.16 9.94 1.12
N ARG A 133 -3.48 8.89 0.65
CA ARG A 133 -3.73 8.29 -0.67
C ARG A 133 -3.84 6.79 -0.58
N MET A 134 -4.67 6.26 -1.47
CA MET A 134 -4.78 4.83 -1.71
C MET A 134 -4.71 4.55 -3.20
N ALA A 135 -4.07 3.44 -3.56
CA ALA A 135 -4.06 2.92 -4.92
C ALA A 135 -4.70 1.54 -4.97
N THR A 136 -5.28 1.20 -6.11
CA THR A 136 -6.04 -0.04 -6.34
C THR A 136 -5.69 -0.59 -7.71
N VAL A 137 -5.70 -1.92 -7.87
CA VAL A 137 -5.49 -2.60 -9.17
C VAL A 137 -6.59 -3.64 -9.37
N SER A 138 -7.23 -3.61 -10.54
CA SER A 138 -8.41 -4.42 -10.82
C SER A 138 -8.21 -5.37 -12.00
N LYS A 139 -9.03 -6.41 -12.03
CA LYS A 139 -9.23 -7.30 -13.16
C LYS A 139 -9.73 -6.58 -14.42
N ASP A 140 -10.29 -5.39 -14.29
CA ASP A 140 -10.71 -4.57 -15.44
C ASP A 140 -9.55 -4.00 -16.27
N GLY A 141 -8.31 -4.28 -15.90
CA GLY A 141 -7.10 -3.82 -16.60
C GLY A 141 -6.70 -2.39 -16.24
N SER A 142 -7.35 -1.79 -15.24
CA SER A 142 -7.00 -0.48 -14.72
C SER A 142 -6.45 -0.52 -13.31
N TRP A 143 -5.66 0.51 -13.00
CA TRP A 143 -5.31 0.88 -11.65
C TRP A 143 -5.76 2.31 -11.39
N LYS A 144 -6.13 2.60 -10.14
CA LYS A 144 -6.65 3.91 -9.73
C LYS A 144 -5.94 4.39 -8.48
N VAL A 145 -5.71 5.69 -8.39
CA VAL A 145 -5.19 6.38 -7.20
C VAL A 145 -6.23 7.37 -6.72
N PHE A 146 -6.51 7.35 -5.42
CA PHE A 146 -7.52 8.17 -4.76
C PHE A 146 -6.86 9.04 -3.69
N ASN A 147 -7.41 10.24 -3.50
CA ASN A 147 -7.22 11.02 -2.29
C ASN A 147 -8.25 10.53 -1.26
N THR A 148 -7.75 10.07 -0.13
CA THR A 148 -8.53 9.55 1.00
C THR A 148 -8.42 10.45 2.23
N ASN A 149 -7.77 11.61 2.10
CA ASN A 149 -7.85 12.67 3.11
C ASN A 149 -9.15 13.46 2.92
N ILE A 150 -10.23 12.89 3.46
CA ILE A 150 -11.61 13.36 3.31
C ILE A 150 -12.31 13.39 4.66
N GLU A 151 -13.32 14.25 4.77
CA GLU A 151 -14.25 14.31 5.89
C GLU A 151 -15.43 13.34 5.66
N PHE A 152 -15.16 12.03 5.61
CA PHE A 152 -16.20 11.01 5.31
C PHE A 152 -17.37 11.02 6.31
N GLU A 153 -17.17 11.47 7.56
CA GLU A 153 -18.25 11.66 8.54
C GLU A 153 -19.27 12.73 8.10
N LYS A 154 -18.87 13.66 7.23
CA LYS A 154 -19.75 14.65 6.60
C LYS A 154 -20.26 14.19 5.23
N GLY A 155 -20.01 12.94 4.85
CA GLY A 155 -20.43 12.37 3.57
C GLY A 155 -19.52 12.72 2.39
N GLU A 156 -18.29 13.19 2.62
CA GLU A 156 -17.31 13.37 1.55
C GLU A 156 -16.79 12.01 1.07
N ASP A 157 -16.78 11.81 -0.26
CA ASP A 157 -16.25 10.59 -0.88
C ASP A 157 -14.78 10.75 -1.30
N PRO A 158 -14.02 9.65 -1.39
CA PRO A 158 -12.65 9.66 -1.91
C PRO A 158 -12.58 10.23 -3.32
N HIS A 159 -11.64 11.16 -3.55
CA HIS A 159 -11.48 11.79 -4.86
C HIS A 159 -10.55 10.97 -5.75
N LEU A 160 -11.02 10.56 -6.93
CA LEU A 160 -10.18 9.90 -7.92
C LEU A 160 -9.13 10.89 -8.47
N LEU A 161 -7.86 10.59 -8.25
CA LEU A 161 -6.73 11.43 -8.70
C LEU A 161 -6.17 10.98 -10.05
N MET A 162 -6.11 9.67 -10.27
CA MET A 162 -5.49 9.10 -11.47
C MET A 162 -6.14 7.76 -11.81
N THR A 163 -6.31 7.51 -13.12
CA THR A 163 -6.57 6.17 -13.66
C THR A 163 -5.51 5.87 -14.69
N GLY A 164 -4.82 4.74 -14.54
CA GLY A 164 -3.94 4.21 -15.56
C GLY A 164 -4.38 2.83 -16.00
N LYS A 165 -3.87 2.39 -17.15
CA LYS A 165 -4.04 1.02 -17.63
C LYS A 165 -2.78 0.23 -17.36
N TYR A 166 -2.93 -1.05 -17.09
CA TYR A 166 -1.81 -1.99 -17.06
C TYR A 166 -2.13 -3.20 -17.93
N ASN A 167 -1.10 -3.73 -18.58
CA ASN A 167 -1.23 -4.95 -19.36
C ASN A 167 -0.75 -6.10 -18.48
N GLY A 168 -1.70 -6.77 -17.83
CA GLY A 168 -1.45 -7.94 -17.01
C GLY A 168 -2.47 -9.03 -17.31
N SER A 169 -2.01 -10.28 -17.31
CA SER A 169 -2.90 -11.43 -17.39
C SER A 169 -3.00 -12.06 -16.00
N GLY A 170 -4.22 -12.15 -15.47
CA GLY A 170 -4.48 -12.78 -14.17
C GLY A 170 -4.30 -11.84 -12.97
N SER A 171 -4.00 -12.42 -11.81
CA SER A 171 -3.88 -11.69 -10.54
C SER A 171 -2.73 -10.67 -10.57
N ALA A 172 -2.93 -9.54 -9.92
CA ALA A 172 -1.94 -8.49 -9.78
C ALA A 172 -1.69 -8.15 -8.31
N HIS A 173 -0.46 -7.77 -7.99
CA HIS A 173 -0.08 -7.20 -6.69
C HIS A 173 0.35 -5.76 -6.87
N LEU A 174 -0.07 -4.89 -5.95
CA LEU A 174 0.16 -3.46 -6.05
C LEU A 174 0.84 -2.92 -4.79
N ALA A 175 1.84 -2.07 -5.01
CA ALA A 175 2.44 -1.21 -4.00
C ALA A 175 2.39 0.25 -4.47
N LEU A 176 2.00 1.13 -3.55
CA LEU A 176 2.08 2.58 -3.73
C LEU A 176 3.34 3.06 -3.00
N SER A 177 4.13 3.93 -3.62
CA SER A 177 5.29 4.51 -2.95
C SER A 177 4.88 5.32 -1.72
N PRO A 178 5.76 5.47 -0.71
CA PRO A 178 5.41 6.19 0.53
C PRO A 178 4.86 7.59 0.28
N ASN A 179 5.40 8.32 -0.68
CA ASN A 179 4.95 9.66 -1.08
C ASN A 179 3.69 9.67 -1.97
N GLY A 180 3.18 8.51 -2.39
CA GLY A 180 2.00 8.39 -3.23
C GLY A 180 2.18 8.76 -4.71
N GLU A 181 3.42 8.87 -5.19
CA GLU A 181 3.73 9.35 -6.55
C GLU A 181 4.09 8.24 -7.55
N VAL A 182 4.37 7.01 -7.09
CA VAL A 182 4.69 5.85 -7.95
C VAL A 182 3.80 4.67 -7.60
N VAL A 183 3.20 4.08 -8.63
CA VAL A 183 2.45 2.84 -8.53
C VAL A 183 3.28 1.71 -9.11
N ALA A 184 3.58 0.70 -8.31
CA ALA A 184 4.25 -0.52 -8.73
C ALA A 184 3.22 -1.66 -8.83
N ILE A 185 3.12 -2.28 -10.01
CA ILE A 185 2.21 -3.39 -10.28
C ILE A 185 3.03 -4.59 -10.70
N ALA A 186 2.89 -5.68 -9.97
CA ALA A 186 3.41 -6.97 -10.33
C ALA A 186 2.28 -7.84 -10.89
N SER A 187 2.42 -8.33 -12.12
CA SER A 187 1.47 -9.25 -12.77
C SER A 187 2.26 -10.34 -13.49
N GLY A 188 2.02 -11.59 -13.10
CA GLY A 188 2.82 -12.73 -13.57
C GLY A 188 4.32 -12.52 -13.26
N PRO A 189 5.21 -12.63 -14.26
CA PRO A 189 6.66 -12.47 -14.08
C PRO A 189 7.14 -11.00 -14.16
N SER A 190 6.23 -10.06 -14.43
CA SER A 190 6.56 -8.69 -14.80
C SER A 190 6.24 -7.70 -13.69
N LEU A 191 7.16 -6.75 -13.46
CA LEU A 191 6.96 -5.58 -12.62
C LEU A 191 6.87 -4.34 -13.51
N SER A 192 5.77 -3.60 -13.40
CA SER A 192 5.57 -2.32 -14.07
C SER A 192 5.54 -1.19 -13.04
N LEU A 193 6.27 -0.10 -13.31
CA LEU A 193 6.32 1.11 -12.50
C LEU A 193 5.67 2.26 -13.28
N TYR A 194 4.66 2.86 -12.69
CA TYR A 194 3.88 3.96 -13.25
C TYR A 194 4.05 5.23 -12.44
N SER A 195 4.03 6.38 -13.12
CA SER A 195 3.85 7.66 -12.44
C SER A 195 2.39 7.82 -12.04
N ALA A 196 2.12 7.98 -10.74
CA ALA A 196 0.79 8.30 -10.23
C ALA A 196 0.34 9.73 -10.58
N LEU A 197 1.26 10.57 -11.08
CA LEU A 197 0.99 11.95 -11.49
C LEU A 197 0.50 12.05 -12.93
N SER A 198 1.04 11.22 -13.82
CA SER A 198 0.70 11.27 -15.26
C SER A 198 -0.01 10.02 -15.78
N GLY A 199 -0.05 8.93 -15.02
CA GLY A 199 -0.58 7.64 -15.46
C GLY A 199 0.35 6.86 -16.41
N VAL A 200 1.49 7.43 -16.79
CA VAL A 200 2.43 6.84 -17.75
C VAL A 200 3.24 5.72 -17.10
N CYS A 201 3.41 4.62 -17.83
CA CYS A 201 4.34 3.55 -17.48
C CYS A 201 5.78 3.99 -17.77
N ASP A 202 6.61 4.11 -16.75
CA ASP A 202 8.00 4.56 -16.87
C ASP A 202 8.96 3.38 -17.09
N LYS A 203 8.74 2.26 -16.40
CA LYS A 203 9.60 1.08 -16.49
C LYS A 203 8.79 -0.20 -16.43
N VAL A 204 9.17 -1.17 -17.26
CA VAL A 204 8.73 -2.55 -17.14
C VAL A 204 9.98 -3.41 -16.97
N ILE A 205 9.94 -4.33 -16.02
CA ILE A 205 10.99 -5.31 -15.76
C ILE A 205 10.32 -6.67 -15.87
N ASP A 206 10.58 -7.36 -16.97
CA ASP A 206 10.02 -8.68 -17.26
C ASP A 206 10.93 -9.79 -16.76
N ASN A 207 10.34 -10.97 -16.54
CA ASN A 207 11.06 -12.19 -16.15
C ASN A 207 11.99 -11.96 -14.95
N ILE A 208 11.50 -11.21 -13.94
CA ILE A 208 12.24 -11.00 -12.70
C ILE A 208 12.63 -12.35 -12.12
N TYR A 209 11.71 -13.32 -12.19
CA TYR A 209 11.84 -14.70 -11.74
C TYR A 209 11.74 -15.62 -12.97
N PRO A 210 12.78 -16.42 -13.32
CA PRO A 210 12.83 -17.19 -14.58
C PRO A 210 11.65 -18.14 -14.85
N SER A 211 11.02 -18.68 -13.81
CA SER A 211 9.94 -19.69 -13.91
C SER A 211 8.73 -19.39 -13.02
N GLY A 212 8.67 -18.21 -12.42
CA GLY A 212 7.77 -17.92 -11.31
C GLY A 212 7.11 -16.56 -11.41
N SER A 213 5.94 -16.44 -10.79
CA SER A 213 5.24 -15.17 -10.66
C SER A 213 5.71 -14.44 -9.41
N ILE A 214 5.65 -13.11 -9.47
CA ILE A 214 5.88 -12.25 -8.32
C ILE A 214 4.67 -12.40 -7.39
N THR A 215 4.91 -12.74 -6.13
CA THR A 215 3.85 -12.95 -5.11
C THR A 215 3.65 -11.73 -4.22
N ARG A 216 4.64 -10.84 -4.17
CA ARG A 216 4.55 -9.57 -3.43
C ARG A 216 5.45 -8.51 -4.04
N VAL A 217 4.97 -7.29 -4.04
CA VAL A 217 5.73 -6.07 -4.31
C VAL A 217 5.55 -5.10 -3.16
N LEU A 218 6.61 -4.42 -2.74
CA LEU A 218 6.61 -3.41 -1.68
C LEU A 218 7.65 -2.32 -2.01
N PHE A 219 7.46 -1.12 -1.45
CA PHE A 219 8.51 -0.12 -1.35
C PHE A 219 9.16 -0.20 0.03
N ASP A 220 10.42 0.21 0.14
CA ASP A 220 11.00 0.55 1.43
C ASP A 220 10.36 1.83 2.01
N SER A 221 10.59 2.11 3.29
CA SER A 221 9.98 3.25 3.98
C SER A 221 10.41 4.60 3.41
N ALA A 222 11.62 4.68 2.84
CA ALA A 222 12.13 5.88 2.18
C ALA A 222 11.60 6.04 0.74
N GLY A 223 11.13 4.94 0.12
CA GLY A 223 10.72 4.92 -1.28
C GLY A 223 11.89 4.91 -2.26
N ASP A 224 13.10 4.61 -1.81
CA ASP A 224 14.31 4.52 -2.64
C ASP A 224 14.41 3.18 -3.38
N HIS A 225 13.73 2.14 -2.87
CA HIS A 225 13.81 0.78 -3.38
C HIS A 225 12.44 0.14 -3.58
N VAL A 226 12.34 -0.70 -4.61
CA VAL A 226 11.22 -1.61 -4.84
C VAL A 226 11.69 -3.03 -4.54
N LEU A 227 10.97 -3.72 -3.68
CA LEU A 227 11.22 -5.11 -3.32
C LEU A 227 10.17 -5.98 -4.00
N THR A 228 10.62 -7.07 -4.59
CA THR A 228 9.76 -8.13 -5.14
C THR A 228 10.09 -9.45 -4.45
N ALA A 229 9.08 -10.29 -4.26
CA ALA A 229 9.22 -11.65 -3.74
C ALA A 229 8.65 -12.66 -4.75
N GLY A 230 9.34 -13.78 -4.93
CA GLY A 230 8.99 -14.85 -5.87
C GLY A 230 10.04 -15.96 -5.81
N GLU A 231 9.70 -17.20 -6.19
CA GLU A 231 10.64 -18.34 -6.27
C GLU A 231 11.62 -18.50 -5.09
N LYS A 232 11.19 -18.20 -3.85
CA LYS A 232 12.02 -18.24 -2.63
C LYS A 232 13.09 -17.13 -2.53
N HIS A 233 13.10 -16.15 -3.41
CA HIS A 233 14.03 -15.02 -3.39
C HIS A 233 13.30 -13.68 -3.24
N VAL A 234 13.97 -12.75 -2.56
CA VAL A 234 13.62 -11.33 -2.58
C VAL A 234 14.61 -10.60 -3.47
N ARG A 235 14.12 -9.89 -4.50
CA ARG A 235 14.95 -9.02 -5.34
C ARG A 235 14.62 -7.57 -5.04
N VAL A 236 15.67 -6.75 -4.97
CA VAL A 236 15.60 -5.32 -4.63
C VAL A 236 16.08 -4.52 -5.83
N PHE A 237 15.29 -3.52 -6.22
CA PHE A 237 15.55 -2.63 -7.35
C PHE A 237 15.59 -1.18 -6.89
N HIS A 238 16.42 -0.36 -7.51
CA HIS A 238 16.35 1.09 -7.29
C HIS A 238 15.06 1.67 -7.90
N ASN A 239 14.39 2.53 -7.14
CA ASN A 239 13.18 3.23 -7.59
C ASN A 239 13.53 4.42 -8.51
N VAL A 240 13.98 4.13 -9.73
CA VAL A 240 14.32 5.14 -10.75
C VAL A 240 13.09 5.99 -11.09
N THR A 241 11.92 5.37 -11.21
CA THR A 241 10.65 6.06 -11.47
C THR A 241 10.35 7.09 -10.38
N GLY A 242 10.59 6.75 -9.11
CA GLY A 242 10.42 7.67 -7.98
C GLY A 242 11.32 8.90 -8.04
N ARG A 243 12.55 8.76 -8.54
CA ARG A 243 13.45 9.92 -8.75
C ARG A 243 12.91 10.83 -9.85
N ARG A 244 12.41 10.25 -10.95
CA ARG A 244 11.80 11.01 -12.05
C ARG A 244 10.52 11.73 -11.61
N THR A 245 9.64 11.06 -10.87
CA THR A 245 8.41 11.67 -10.35
C THR A 245 8.71 12.74 -9.31
N ALA A 246 9.72 12.54 -8.45
CA ALA A 246 10.15 13.55 -7.48
C ALA A 246 10.62 14.84 -8.18
N ILE A 247 11.40 14.73 -9.26
CA ILE A 247 11.79 15.88 -10.08
C ILE A 247 10.56 16.57 -10.69
N ALA A 248 9.65 15.80 -11.30
CA ALA A 248 8.44 16.35 -11.92
C ALA A 248 7.54 17.07 -10.90
N SER A 249 7.29 16.44 -9.75
CA SER A 249 6.52 16.98 -8.63
C SER A 249 7.16 18.24 -8.05
N ALA A 250 8.48 18.24 -7.84
CA ALA A 250 9.21 19.39 -7.33
C ALA A 250 9.18 20.58 -8.31
N ARG A 251 9.39 20.33 -9.61
CA ARG A 251 9.30 21.37 -10.65
C ARG A 251 7.89 21.96 -10.75
N LEU A 252 6.85 21.12 -10.67
CA LEU A 252 5.47 21.59 -10.65
C LEU A 252 5.22 22.49 -9.43
N ARG A 253 5.64 22.08 -8.23
CA ARG A 253 5.49 22.89 -7.01
C ARG A 253 6.27 24.19 -7.07
N LEU A 254 7.49 24.20 -7.63
CA LEU A 254 8.28 25.43 -7.84
C LEU A 254 7.58 26.43 -8.76
N SER A 255 6.83 25.95 -9.76
CA SER A 255 6.08 26.79 -10.70
C SER A 255 4.84 27.45 -10.08
N MET A 256 4.35 26.93 -8.94
CA MET A 256 3.23 27.51 -8.22
C MET A 256 3.65 28.80 -7.48
N ALA A 257 2.76 29.78 -7.41
CA ALA A 257 3.00 31.03 -6.68
C ALA A 257 3.14 30.80 -5.16
N ASN A 258 3.80 31.73 -4.46
CA ASN A 258 3.91 31.80 -2.99
C ASN A 258 4.83 30.79 -2.27
N ASN A 259 5.83 30.23 -2.96
CA ASN A 259 6.85 29.43 -2.27
C ASN A 259 7.81 30.31 -1.46
N SER A 260 7.98 30.01 -0.16
CA SER A 260 9.01 30.62 0.68
C SER A 260 10.42 30.27 0.17
N ALA A 261 11.43 31.09 0.50
CA ALA A 261 12.81 30.84 0.12
C ALA A 261 13.30 29.44 0.55
N ALA A 262 13.03 29.06 1.79
CA ALA A 262 13.36 27.72 2.32
C ALA A 262 12.65 26.58 1.56
N THR A 263 11.41 26.80 1.11
CA THR A 263 10.69 25.80 0.31
C THR A 263 11.33 25.63 -1.06
N LYS A 264 11.73 26.73 -1.71
CA LYS A 264 12.42 26.70 -3.00
C LYS A 264 13.73 25.95 -2.90
N GLU A 265 14.57 26.30 -1.92
CA GLU A 265 15.85 25.64 -1.66
C GLU A 265 15.69 24.13 -1.45
N ARG A 266 14.71 23.70 -0.66
CA ARG A 266 14.41 22.28 -0.44
C ARG A 266 14.01 21.56 -1.73
N LEU A 267 13.15 22.18 -2.56
CA LEU A 267 12.69 21.60 -3.82
C LEU A 267 13.83 21.50 -4.85
N GLU A 268 14.67 22.52 -4.93
CA GLU A 268 15.88 22.52 -5.76
C GLU A 268 16.88 21.46 -5.31
N GLY A 269 17.07 21.29 -4.01
CA GLY A 269 17.87 20.21 -3.43
C GLY A 269 17.37 18.82 -3.82
N ILE A 270 16.06 18.58 -3.74
CA ILE A 270 15.43 17.32 -4.19
C ILE A 270 15.73 17.05 -5.67
N ILE A 271 15.58 18.07 -6.52
CA ILE A 271 15.87 17.95 -7.95
C ILE A 271 17.34 17.60 -8.18
N SER A 272 18.26 18.34 -7.56
CA SER A 272 19.70 18.14 -7.71
C SER A 272 20.14 16.75 -7.27
N THR A 273 19.69 16.27 -6.10
CA THR A 273 20.00 14.93 -5.61
C THR A 273 19.46 13.85 -6.53
N ALA A 274 18.20 13.99 -6.98
CA ALA A 274 17.59 13.02 -7.88
C ALA A 274 18.29 12.98 -9.26
N GLU A 275 18.64 14.13 -9.84
CA GLU A 275 19.37 14.21 -11.11
C GLU A 275 20.78 13.61 -11.00
N THR A 276 21.48 13.86 -9.89
CA THR A 276 22.80 13.28 -9.63
C THR A 276 22.75 11.76 -9.54
N PHE A 277 21.72 11.22 -8.86
CA PHE A 277 21.48 9.78 -8.79
C PHE A 277 21.14 9.17 -10.16
N LEU A 278 20.31 9.82 -10.96
CA LEU A 278 19.98 9.32 -12.30
C LEU A 278 21.22 9.30 -13.22
N LYS A 279 22.08 10.33 -13.11
CA LYS A 279 23.36 10.38 -13.82
C LYS A 279 24.30 9.24 -13.42
N SER A 280 24.39 8.90 -12.13
CA SER A 280 25.27 7.81 -11.67
C SER A 280 24.84 6.44 -12.21
N LEU A 281 23.54 6.25 -12.47
CA LEU A 281 22.98 5.05 -13.08
C LEU A 281 22.97 5.07 -14.62
N LYS A 282 23.49 6.14 -15.26
CA LYS A 282 23.43 6.37 -16.71
C LYS A 282 21.99 6.34 -17.29
N GLU A 283 21.00 6.67 -16.47
CA GLU A 283 19.60 6.77 -16.91
C GLU A 283 19.37 8.16 -17.55
N PRO A 284 18.54 8.27 -18.61
CA PRO A 284 18.24 9.55 -19.22
C PRO A 284 17.52 10.46 -18.22
N LEU A 285 17.97 11.71 -18.16
CA LEU A 285 17.34 12.76 -17.37
C LEU A 285 16.01 13.15 -18.00
N VAL A 286 15.04 13.49 -17.16
CA VAL A 286 13.75 14.04 -17.60
C VAL A 286 14.00 15.42 -18.22
N THR A 287 14.18 15.45 -19.55
CA THR A 287 14.14 16.68 -20.33
C THR A 287 12.74 17.29 -20.20
N LYS A 288 12.66 18.61 -20.07
CA LYS A 288 11.38 19.33 -19.92
C LYS A 288 10.41 18.82 -21.00
N ALA A 289 9.30 18.23 -20.59
CA ALA A 289 8.18 17.99 -21.49
C ALA A 289 7.77 19.35 -22.05
N LYS A 290 7.69 19.46 -23.39
CA LYS A 290 7.07 20.59 -24.07
C LYS A 290 5.58 20.58 -23.81
#